data_AF-A0A7K2VU60-F1
#
_entry.id   AF-A0A7K2VU60-F1
#
_cell.length_a   1.000
_cell.length_b   1.000
_cell.length_c   1.000
_cell.angle_alpha   90.00
_cell.angle_beta   90.00
_cell.angle_gamma   90.00
#
_symmetry.space_group_name_H-M   'P 1'
#
loop_
_entity.id
_entity.type
_entity.pdbx_description
1 polymer ?
#
loop_
_entity_poly.entity_id
_entity_poly.type
_entity_poly.pdbx_seq_one_letter_code
_entity_poly.pdbx_strand_id
1 'polypeptide(L)'
;GPAVLHRTVARSVAEFRSRTEELAPEQRTRAELDRIGREIWSREVGATRLPVRAVHAAHSLGFLRPPEPDSAEETGLFSSGAWLRLRTPYGSIAVRRAGLGALGVTVR
;
A
#
# COMPACT_ATOMS: atom_id res chain seq x y z
N GLY A 1 -14.66 0.44 2.64
CA GLY A 1 -14.60 0.62 4.11
C GLY A 1 -13.31 0.06 4.69
N PRO A 2 -12.98 0.40 5.95
CA PRO A 2 -11.71 0.07 6.62
C PRO A 2 -11.35 -1.43 6.62
N ALA A 3 -12.32 -2.30 6.86
CA ALA A 3 -12.08 -3.75 6.92
C ALA A 3 -11.50 -4.34 5.61
N VAL A 4 -11.94 -3.84 4.45
CA VAL A 4 -11.41 -4.25 3.14
C VAL A 4 -9.94 -3.81 2.99
N LEU A 5 -9.60 -2.62 3.47
CA LEU A 5 -8.24 -2.09 3.43
C LEU A 5 -7.30 -2.94 4.29
N HIS A 6 -7.71 -3.30 5.51
CA HIS A 6 -6.95 -4.21 6.38
C HIS A 6 -6.71 -5.58 5.74
N ARG A 7 -7.77 -6.22 5.21
CA ARG A 7 -7.63 -7.50 4.51
C ARG A 7 -6.71 -7.43 3.30
N THR A 8 -6.76 -6.31 2.56
CA THR A 8 -5.89 -6.10 1.41
C THR A 8 -4.42 -6.04 1.84
N VAL A 9 -4.09 -5.26 2.88
CA VAL A 9 -2.72 -5.18 3.41
C VAL A 9 -2.26 -6.54 3.92
N ALA A 10 -3.07 -7.23 4.72
CA ALA A 10 -2.72 -8.53 5.27
C ALA A 10 -2.43 -9.56 4.16
N ARG A 11 -3.28 -9.61 3.12
CA ARG A 11 -3.07 -10.49 1.95
C ARG A 11 -1.78 -10.15 1.21
N SER A 12 -1.51 -8.87 0.96
CA SER A 12 -0.31 -8.45 0.24
C SER A 12 0.98 -8.70 1.02
N VAL A 13 0.96 -8.54 2.36
CA VAL A 13 2.10 -8.89 3.23
C VAL A 13 2.32 -10.40 3.24
N ALA A 14 1.25 -11.20 3.34
CA ALA A 14 1.35 -12.66 3.27
C ALA A 14 1.92 -13.13 1.93
N GLU A 15 1.48 -12.53 0.82
CA GLU A 15 2.01 -12.84 -0.50
C GLU A 15 3.50 -12.46 -0.64
N PHE A 16 3.89 -11.26 -0.18
CA PHE A 16 5.29 -10.83 -0.20
C PHE A 16 6.18 -11.82 0.58
N ARG A 17 5.70 -12.27 1.75
CA ARG A 17 6.38 -13.27 2.56
C ARG A 17 6.53 -14.60 1.81
N SER A 18 5.43 -15.16 1.30
CA SER A 18 5.42 -16.44 0.55
C SER A 18 6.43 -16.40 -0.60
N ARG A 19 6.37 -15.36 -1.43
CA ARG A 19 7.26 -15.22 -2.58
C ARG A 19 8.72 -15.04 -2.19
N THR A 20 9.00 -14.40 -1.05
CA THR A 20 10.36 -14.25 -0.53
C THR A 20 10.90 -15.57 0.04
N GLU A 21 10.03 -16.36 0.67
CA GLU A 21 10.36 -17.67 1.23
C GLU A 21 10.63 -18.70 0.13
N GLU A 22 9.90 -18.63 -0.99
CA GLU A 22 10.08 -19.48 -2.18
C GLU A 22 11.39 -19.24 -2.95
N LEU A 23 12.06 -18.10 -2.74
CA LEU A 23 13.35 -17.82 -3.38
C LEU A 23 14.46 -18.73 -2.83
N ALA A 24 15.34 -19.22 -3.71
CA ALA A 24 16.59 -19.83 -3.27
C ALA A 24 17.43 -18.81 -2.47
N PRO A 25 18.23 -19.25 -1.48
CA PRO A 25 19.03 -18.33 -0.65
C PRO A 25 19.88 -17.35 -1.47
N GLU A 26 20.46 -17.79 -2.58
CA GLU A 26 21.31 -17.00 -3.47
C GLU A 26 20.52 -15.94 -4.25
N GLN A 27 19.20 -16.16 -4.42
CA GLN A 27 18.29 -15.27 -5.14
C GLN A 27 17.61 -14.24 -4.24
N ARG A 28 17.69 -14.39 -2.90
CA ARG A 28 17.14 -13.44 -1.90
C ARG A 28 17.95 -12.15 -1.80
N THR A 29 18.17 -11.52 -2.96
CA THR A 29 18.91 -10.26 -3.09
C THR A 29 17.99 -9.07 -2.89
N ARG A 30 18.56 -7.92 -2.54
CA ARG A 30 17.81 -6.67 -2.42
C ARG A 30 17.04 -6.31 -3.70
N ALA A 31 17.67 -6.50 -4.85
CA ALA A 31 17.06 -6.21 -6.14
C ALA A 31 15.81 -7.05 -6.40
N GLU A 32 15.84 -8.33 -6.02
CA GLU A 32 14.73 -9.26 -6.19
C GLU A 32 13.59 -8.97 -5.21
N LEU A 33 13.91 -8.68 -3.95
CA LEU A 33 12.92 -8.22 -2.96
C LEU A 33 12.26 -6.91 -3.41
N ASP A 34 13.03 -5.96 -3.92
CA ASP A 34 12.49 -4.71 -4.45
C ASP A 34 11.62 -4.94 -5.70
N ARG A 35 11.95 -5.93 -6.54
CA ARG A 35 11.14 -6.33 -7.69
C ARG A 35 9.78 -6.88 -7.25
N ILE A 36 9.79 -7.86 -6.34
CA ILE A 36 8.57 -8.46 -5.76
C ILE A 36 7.74 -7.38 -5.07
N GLY A 37 8.38 -6.54 -4.25
CA GLY A 37 7.75 -5.44 -3.55
C GLY A 37 7.09 -4.45 -4.51
N ARG A 38 7.80 -3.99 -5.55
CA ARG A 38 7.23 -3.08 -6.57
C ARG A 38 5.99 -3.69 -7.22
N GLU A 39 6.03 -4.98 -7.55
CA GLU A 39 4.90 -5.68 -8.16
C GLU A 39 3.68 -5.67 -7.23
N ILE A 40 3.83 -6.09 -5.97
CA ILE A 40 2.73 -6.20 -5.01
C ILE A 40 2.20 -4.83 -4.61
N TRP A 41 3.08 -3.90 -4.23
CA TRP A 41 2.70 -2.61 -3.67
C TRP A 41 2.18 -1.62 -4.73
N SER A 42 2.38 -1.89 -6.02
CA SER A 42 1.85 -1.07 -7.12
C SER A 42 0.43 -1.43 -7.55
N ARG A 43 -0.07 -2.62 -7.18
CA ARG A 43 -1.44 -3.07 -7.51
C ARG A 43 -2.48 -2.10 -6.97
N GLU A 44 -3.57 -1.93 -7.70
CA GLU A 44 -4.69 -1.08 -7.30
C GLU A 44 -5.68 -1.84 -6.39
N VAL A 45 -6.33 -1.12 -5.46
CA VAL A 45 -7.25 -1.70 -4.49
C VAL A 45 -8.68 -1.73 -5.04
N GLY A 46 -9.22 -2.92 -5.25
CA GLY A 46 -10.57 -3.11 -5.79
C GLY A 46 -10.72 -2.46 -7.17
N ALA A 47 -11.82 -1.73 -7.38
CA ALA A 47 -12.05 -0.95 -8.61
C ALA A 47 -11.51 0.50 -8.50
N THR A 48 -10.75 0.82 -7.45
CA THR A 48 -10.19 2.17 -7.26
C THR A 48 -8.84 2.30 -7.95
N ARG A 49 -8.35 3.54 -8.10
CA ARG A 49 -6.98 3.82 -8.58
C ARG A 49 -5.95 3.93 -7.45
N LEU A 50 -6.35 3.61 -6.21
CA LEU A 50 -5.51 3.71 -5.03
C LEU A 50 -4.55 2.52 -4.99
N PRO A 51 -3.22 2.73 -4.98
CA PRO A 51 -2.28 1.62 -4.92
C PRO A 51 -2.18 1.03 -3.50
N VAL A 52 -1.91 -0.28 -3.40
CA VAL A 52 -1.72 -0.98 -2.13
C VAL A 52 -0.67 -0.31 -1.25
N ARG A 53 0.42 0.24 -1.82
CA ARG A 53 1.45 0.98 -1.04
C ARG A 53 0.89 2.11 -0.18
N ALA A 54 -0.14 2.81 -0.66
CA ALA A 54 -0.75 3.91 0.08
C ALA A 54 -1.52 3.39 1.30
N VAL A 55 -2.19 2.24 1.14
CA VAL A 55 -2.91 1.56 2.22
C VAL A 55 -1.92 0.97 3.22
N HIS A 56 -0.85 0.34 2.75
CA HIS A 56 0.21 -0.18 3.60
C HIS A 56 0.87 0.95 4.42
N ALA A 57 1.17 2.10 3.80
CA ALA A 57 1.69 3.26 4.53
C ALA A 57 0.72 3.76 5.61
N ALA A 58 -0.58 3.84 5.30
CA ALA A 58 -1.60 4.22 6.28
C ALA A 58 -1.66 3.21 7.45
N HIS A 59 -1.52 1.92 7.17
CA HIS A 59 -1.44 0.89 8.21
C HIS A 59 -0.19 1.04 9.07
N SER A 60 1.00 1.13 8.47
CA SER A 60 2.28 1.25 9.18
C SER A 60 2.40 2.52 10.01
N LEU A 61 1.71 3.60 9.62
CA LEU A 61 1.64 4.86 10.37
C LEU A 61 0.50 4.89 11.40
N GLY A 62 -0.28 3.82 11.53
CA GLY A 62 -1.39 3.72 12.50
C GLY A 62 -2.64 4.53 12.13
N PHE A 63 -2.75 4.98 10.88
CA PHE A 63 -3.93 5.71 10.38
C PHE A 63 -5.12 4.78 10.11
N LEU A 64 -4.85 3.50 9.84
CA LEU A 64 -5.89 2.47 9.74
C LEU A 64 -5.96 1.69 11.06
N ARG A 65 -6.85 2.09 11.95
CA ARG A 65 -7.15 1.31 13.16
C ARG A 65 -8.02 0.10 12.82
N PRO A 66 -7.92 -1.01 13.58
CA PRO A 66 -8.81 -2.15 13.42
C PRO A 66 -10.27 -1.68 13.45
N PRO A 67 -11.14 -2.18 12.55
CA PRO A 67 -12.54 -1.79 12.57
C PRO A 67 -13.16 -2.26 13.88
N GLU A 68 -13.67 -1.33 14.69
CA GLU A 68 -14.51 -1.69 15.83
C GLU A 68 -15.92 -2.04 15.31
N PRO A 69 -16.56 -3.09 15.85
CA PRO A 69 -17.84 -3.60 15.31
C PRO A 69 -18.97 -2.55 15.28
N ASP A 70 -18.90 -1.53 16.14
CA ASP A 70 -19.90 -0.46 16.26
C ASP A 70 -19.40 0.92 15.81
N SER A 71 -18.16 1.04 15.30
CA SER A 71 -17.63 2.32 14.86
C SER A 71 -17.95 2.58 13.38
N ALA A 72 -18.67 3.67 13.11
CA ALA A 72 -18.88 4.20 11.76
C ALA A 72 -17.62 4.93 11.26
N GLU A 73 -16.45 4.30 11.37
CA GLU A 73 -15.20 4.86 10.89
C GLU A 73 -15.19 4.92 9.37
N GLU A 74 -15.42 6.12 8.84
CA GLU A 74 -15.49 6.34 7.41
C GLU A 74 -14.12 6.70 6.83
N THR A 75 -13.63 5.83 5.94
CA THR A 75 -12.49 6.16 5.08
C THR A 75 -12.98 6.79 3.78
N GLY A 76 -12.34 7.90 3.40
CA GLY A 76 -12.64 8.63 2.18
C GLY A 76 -11.51 8.54 1.17
N LEU A 77 -11.83 8.36 -0.10
CA LEU A 77 -10.86 8.45 -1.20
C LEU A 77 -11.17 9.67 -2.05
N PHE A 78 -10.21 10.59 -2.13
CA PHE A 78 -10.33 11.84 -2.87
C PHE A 78 -9.30 11.90 -3.99
N SER A 79 -9.64 12.60 -5.08
CA SER A 79 -8.75 12.82 -6.22
C SER A 79 -8.65 14.30 -6.58
N SER A 80 -7.45 14.77 -6.90
CA SER A 80 -7.20 16.10 -7.46
C SER A 80 -6.06 16.03 -8.48
N GLY A 81 -6.42 16.12 -9.77
CA GLY A 81 -5.48 15.92 -10.87
C GLY A 81 -4.74 14.57 -10.76
N ALA A 82 -3.41 14.61 -10.70
CA ALA A 82 -2.56 13.42 -10.55
C ALA A 82 -2.49 12.89 -9.10
N TRP A 83 -3.12 13.55 -8.12
CA TRP A 83 -3.06 13.17 -6.72
C TRP A 83 -4.27 12.36 -6.29
N LEU A 84 -4.03 11.34 -5.48
CA LEU A 84 -5.03 10.62 -4.70
C LEU A 84 -4.75 10.83 -3.21
N ARG A 85 -5.81 10.93 -2.41
CA ARG A 85 -5.72 11.00 -0.95
C ARG A 85 -6.66 9.99 -0.31
N LEU A 86 -6.08 9.07 0.46
CA LEU A 86 -6.81 8.25 1.41
C LEU A 86 -6.91 9.02 2.72
N ARG A 87 -8.13 9.41 3.11
CA ARG A 87 -8.45 10.02 4.41
C ARG A 87 -8.97 8.95 5.35
N THR A 88 -8.50 9.00 6.59
CA THR A 88 -8.99 8.19 7.72
C THR A 88 -9.29 9.14 8.89
N PRO A 89 -9.97 8.69 9.96
CA PRO A 89 -10.13 9.48 11.18
C PRO A 89 -8.80 9.89 11.84
N TYR A 90 -7.72 9.15 11.60
CA TYR A 90 -6.44 9.29 12.32
C TYR A 90 -5.32 9.89 11.48
N GLY A 91 -5.59 10.26 10.24
CA GLY A 91 -4.59 10.82 9.34
C GLY A 91 -4.96 10.64 7.87
N SER A 92 -4.04 11.04 6.99
CA SER A 92 -4.22 10.87 5.56
C SER A 92 -2.92 10.52 4.85
N ILE A 93 -3.03 9.73 3.78
CA ILE A 93 -1.94 9.42 2.87
C ILE A 93 -2.28 10.02 1.51
N ALA A 94 -1.40 10.86 0.99
CA ALA A 94 -1.49 11.38 -0.36
C ALA A 94 -0.42 10.72 -1.24
N VAL A 95 -0.82 10.25 -2.40
CA VAL A 95 0.09 9.68 -3.39
C VAL A 95 -0.15 10.30 -4.75
N ARG A 96 0.94 10.53 -5.49
CA ARG A 96 0.85 10.89 -6.91
C ARG A 96 0.71 9.60 -7.72
N ARG A 97 -0.28 9.57 -8.61
CA ARG A 97 -0.42 8.50 -9.61
C ARG A 97 0.80 8.56 -10.52
N ALA A 98 1.41 7.40 -10.78
CA ALA A 98 2.59 7.34 -11.62
C ALA A 98 2.24 7.72 -13.06
N GLY A 99 2.98 8.71 -13.59
CA GLY A 99 2.94 9.21 -14.96
C GLY A 99 4.24 9.99 -15.21
N LEU A 100 5.07 9.46 -16.11
CA LEU A 100 6.35 9.98 -16.66
C LEU A 100 7.19 10.86 -15.73
N GLY A 101 7.79 10.26 -14.70
CA GLY A 101 8.79 10.95 -13.89
C GLY A 101 9.23 10.07 -12.74
N ALA A 102 10.20 9.19 -13.00
CA ALA A 102 10.92 8.53 -11.93
C ALA A 102 11.72 9.60 -11.19
N LEU A 103 11.16 10.12 -10.09
CA LEU A 103 11.98 10.79 -9.07
C LEU A 103 12.78 9.68 -8.39
N GLY A 104 13.93 9.34 -8.99
CA GLY A 104 14.94 8.52 -8.35
C GLY A 104 15.48 9.30 -7.16
N VAL A 105 15.06 8.96 -5.95
CA VAL A 105 15.75 9.39 -4.75
C VAL A 105 16.98 8.50 -4.64
N THR A 106 18.14 9.03 -5.00
CA THR A 106 19.42 8.39 -4.67
C THR A 106 19.76 8.75 -3.23
N VAL A 107 19.75 7.76 -2.34
CA VAL A 107 20.39 7.88 -1.03
C VAL A 107 21.90 7.86 -1.28
N ARG A 108 22.58 8.92 -0.88
CA ARG A 108 24.05 8.98 -0.85
C ARG A 108 24.55 8.42 0.47
#